data_AF-A0A2E7ZVL8-F1
#
_entry.id   AF-A0A2E7ZVL8-F1
#
_cell.length_a   1.000
_cell.length_b   1.000
_cell.length_c   1.000
_cell.angle_alpha   90.00
_cell.angle_beta   90.00
_cell.angle_gamma   90.00
#
_symmetry.space_group_name_H-M   'P 1'
#
loop_
_entity.id
_entity.type
_entity.pdbx_description
1 polymer ?
#
loop_
_entity_poly.entity_id
_entity_poly.type
_entity_poly.pdbx_seq_one_letter_code
_entity_poly.pdbx_strand_id
1 'polypeptide(L)'
;MSYKPTKAQVLARLIAQLRERIAQTQGVLQHAHTAATDGEAKAENKYDTRGLEMSFVAAGQTDRVAALRQVLSALHHWQPPQMLESARPGALLELRCDEESRWMYITPYGDATKLDIEGTTVQVINLKAPVGRALVGRSEGDEVQVLGRSWEITSLQ
;
A
#
# COMPACT_ATOMS: atom_id res chain seq x y z
N MET A 1 3.40 -27.81 -0.38
CA MET A 1 2.93 -26.93 -1.46
C MET A 1 2.83 -25.52 -0.89
N SER A 2 3.57 -24.55 -1.44
CA SER A 2 3.37 -23.14 -1.07
C SER A 2 1.98 -22.68 -1.49
N TYR A 3 1.33 -21.91 -0.64
CA TYR A 3 0.03 -21.33 -0.93
C TYR A 3 0.12 -20.35 -2.11
N LYS A 4 -0.86 -20.38 -3.01
CA LYS A 4 -0.93 -19.49 -4.17
C LYS A 4 -2.04 -18.45 -3.95
N PRO A 5 -1.72 -17.17 -3.72
CA PRO A 5 -2.71 -16.14 -3.52
C PRO A 5 -3.47 -15.85 -4.82
N THR A 6 -4.69 -15.35 -4.69
CA THR A 6 -5.51 -14.90 -5.83
C THR A 6 -5.65 -13.39 -5.87
N LYS A 7 -5.90 -12.81 -7.05
CA LYS A 7 -6.18 -11.36 -7.21
C LYS A 7 -7.27 -10.85 -6.28
N ALA A 8 -8.34 -11.62 -6.09
CA ALA A 8 -9.45 -11.26 -5.23
C ALA A 8 -9.02 -11.13 -3.76
N GLN A 9 -8.21 -12.09 -3.27
CA GLN A 9 -7.68 -12.05 -1.91
C GLN A 9 -6.70 -10.90 -1.70
N VAL A 10 -5.83 -10.65 -2.68
CA VAL A 10 -4.90 -9.52 -2.65
C VAL A 10 -5.66 -8.20 -2.56
N LEU A 11 -6.68 -7.99 -3.40
CA LEU A 11 -7.47 -6.78 -3.38
C LEU A 11 -8.25 -6.62 -2.06
N ALA A 12 -8.87 -7.71 -1.57
CA ALA A 12 -9.58 -7.70 -0.29
C ALA A 12 -8.65 -7.35 0.88
N ARG A 13 -7.44 -7.96 0.93
CA ARG A 13 -6.47 -7.69 1.99
C ARG A 13 -5.89 -6.27 1.89
N LEU A 14 -5.64 -5.77 0.69
CA LEU A 14 -5.20 -4.40 0.44
C LEU A 14 -6.24 -3.38 0.96
N ILE A 15 -7.52 -3.60 0.62
CA ILE A 15 -8.63 -2.76 1.09
C ILE A 15 -8.74 -2.81 2.62
N ALA A 16 -8.61 -3.99 3.22
CA ALA A 16 -8.62 -4.14 4.68
C ALA A 16 -7.47 -3.37 5.33
N GLN A 17 -6.23 -3.53 4.85
CA GLN A 17 -5.06 -2.81 5.37
C GLN A 17 -5.22 -1.29 5.24
N LEU A 18 -5.81 -0.82 4.14
CA LEU A 18 -6.06 0.60 3.94
C LEU A 18 -7.10 1.15 4.93
N ARG A 19 -8.16 0.38 5.23
CA ARG A 19 -9.14 0.72 6.27
C ARG A 19 -8.51 0.77 7.67
N GLU A 20 -7.67 -0.21 8.00
CA GLU A 20 -6.90 -0.24 9.25
C GLU A 20 -6.02 1.02 9.38
N ARG A 21 -5.31 1.38 8.30
CA ARG A 21 -4.46 2.58 8.27
C ARG A 21 -5.25 3.87 8.41
N ILE A 22 -6.44 3.96 7.80
CA ILE A 22 -7.34 5.10 7.99
C ILE A 22 -7.76 5.21 9.45
N ALA A 23 -8.21 4.12 10.07
CA ALA A 23 -8.64 4.11 11.47
C ALA A 23 -7.50 4.53 12.43
N GLN A 24 -6.29 4.00 12.23
CA GLN A 24 -5.11 4.40 12.98
C GLN A 24 -4.81 5.90 12.84
N THR A 25 -4.83 6.41 11.60
CA THR A 25 -4.56 7.83 11.32
C THR A 25 -5.62 8.74 11.94
N GLN A 26 -6.89 8.33 11.91
CA GLN A 26 -7.99 9.03 12.59
C GLN A 26 -7.82 9.03 14.12
N GLY A 27 -7.32 7.95 14.71
CA GLY A 27 -6.97 7.91 16.13
C GLY A 27 -5.90 8.94 16.50
N VAL A 28 -4.85 9.06 15.69
CA VAL A 28 -3.80 10.09 15.88
C VAL A 28 -4.39 11.50 15.74
N LEU A 29 -5.25 11.72 14.73
CA LEU A 29 -5.93 12.99 14.52
C LEU A 29 -6.80 13.39 15.72
N GLN A 30 -7.57 12.45 16.26
CA GLN A 30 -8.42 12.71 17.42
C GLN A 30 -7.59 13.08 18.66
N HIS A 31 -6.52 12.35 18.93
CA HIS A 31 -5.59 12.70 20.02
C HIS A 31 -4.97 14.08 19.81
N ALA A 32 -4.59 14.43 18.58
CA ALA A 32 -4.01 15.74 18.28
C ALA A 32 -5.01 16.88 18.47
N HIS A 33 -6.27 16.70 18.07
CA HIS A 33 -7.32 17.67 18.33
C HIS A 33 -7.58 17.85 19.82
N THR A 34 -7.76 16.75 20.56
CA THR A 34 -7.99 16.78 22.00
C THR A 34 -6.84 17.49 22.71
N ALA A 35 -5.57 17.15 22.40
CA ALA A 35 -4.40 17.81 22.99
C ALA A 35 -4.25 19.29 22.59
N ALA A 36 -4.77 19.71 21.43
CA ALA A 36 -4.78 21.11 21.02
C ALA A 36 -5.88 21.93 21.73
N THR A 37 -6.97 21.29 22.15
CA THR A 37 -8.15 21.96 22.75
C THR A 37 -8.28 21.78 24.26
N ASP A 38 -7.68 20.73 24.84
CA ASP A 38 -7.75 20.47 26.27
C ASP A 38 -7.11 21.61 27.05
N GLY A 39 -7.75 22.01 28.14
CA GLY A 39 -7.39 23.17 28.94
C GLY A 39 -5.98 23.16 29.56
N GLU A 40 -5.23 22.05 29.46
CA GLU A 40 -3.79 21.97 29.77
C GLU A 40 -2.89 22.56 28.68
N ALA A 41 -3.41 22.79 27.46
CA ALA A 41 -2.79 23.66 26.47
C ALA A 41 -2.99 25.15 26.79
N LYS A 42 -3.61 25.50 27.93
CA LYS A 42 -3.36 26.81 28.54
C LYS A 42 -1.89 26.83 28.90
N ALA A 43 -1.12 27.55 28.09
CA ALA A 43 0.30 27.71 28.24
C ALA A 43 0.68 27.84 29.74
N GLU A 44 1.24 26.78 30.32
CA GLU A 44 1.66 26.79 31.74
C GLU A 44 2.69 27.89 31.97
N ASN A 45 3.37 28.33 30.90
CA ASN A 45 4.21 29.51 30.83
C ASN A 45 4.21 30.12 29.41
N LYS A 46 4.67 31.36 29.25
CA LYS A 46 4.73 32.14 27.98
C LYS A 46 5.52 31.52 26.81
N TYR A 47 6.08 30.33 27.01
CA TYR A 47 6.87 29.58 26.03
C TYR A 47 6.23 28.24 25.65
N ASP A 48 5.04 27.91 26.16
CA ASP A 48 4.38 26.64 25.82
C ASP A 48 3.82 26.67 24.40
N THR A 49 4.36 25.82 23.53
CA THR A 49 3.99 25.69 22.13
C THR A 49 3.16 24.44 21.83
N ARG A 50 2.89 23.60 22.84
CA ARG A 50 2.34 22.25 22.63
C ARG A 50 0.99 22.30 21.91
N GLY A 51 0.09 23.19 22.31
CA GLY A 51 -1.21 23.34 21.64
C GLY A 51 -1.09 23.75 20.15
N LEU A 52 -0.12 24.60 19.83
CA LEU A 52 0.16 25.04 18.46
C LEU A 52 0.80 23.91 17.64
N GLU A 53 1.78 23.19 18.20
CA GLU A 53 2.40 22.01 17.57
C GLU A 53 1.37 20.91 17.29
N MET A 54 0.49 20.62 18.26
CA MET A 54 -0.57 19.64 18.09
C MET A 54 -1.61 20.06 17.05
N SER A 55 -1.86 21.37 16.88
CA SER A 55 -2.71 21.89 15.80
C SER A 55 -2.10 21.62 14.42
N PHE A 56 -0.78 21.77 14.26
CA PHE A 56 -0.10 21.40 13.01
C PHE A 56 -0.13 19.89 12.75
N VAL A 57 0.06 19.08 13.80
CA VAL A 57 -0.08 17.62 13.69
C VAL A 57 -1.50 17.26 13.21
N ALA A 58 -2.54 17.86 13.80
CA ALA A 58 -3.93 17.61 13.42
C ALA A 58 -4.20 18.00 11.95
N ALA A 59 -3.69 19.14 11.49
CA ALA A 59 -3.81 19.54 10.09
C ALA A 59 -3.18 18.50 9.14
N GLY A 60 -1.94 18.09 9.40
CA GLY A 60 -1.24 17.10 8.58
C GLY A 60 -1.92 15.72 8.57
N GLN A 61 -2.49 15.29 9.70
CA GLN A 61 -3.24 14.03 9.77
C GLN A 61 -4.59 14.12 9.06
N THR A 62 -5.23 15.29 9.03
CA THR A 62 -6.47 15.53 8.27
C THR A 62 -6.24 15.28 6.78
N ASP A 63 -5.20 15.90 6.21
CA ASP A 63 -4.83 15.70 4.80
C ASP A 63 -4.50 14.23 4.51
N ARG A 64 -3.80 13.57 5.43
CA ARG A 64 -3.45 12.16 5.29
C ARG A 64 -4.67 11.24 5.30
N VAL A 65 -5.65 11.48 6.16
CA VAL A 65 -6.93 10.74 6.17
C VAL A 65 -7.67 10.95 4.86
N ALA A 66 -7.73 12.20 4.36
CA ALA A 66 -8.38 12.50 3.08
C ALA A 66 -7.72 11.76 1.91
N ALA A 67 -6.39 11.79 1.82
CA ALA A 67 -5.63 11.08 0.78
C ALA A 67 -5.85 9.55 0.83
N LEU A 68 -5.81 8.94 2.02
CA LEU A 68 -6.07 7.50 2.18
C LEU A 68 -7.50 7.14 1.79
N ARG A 69 -8.50 7.97 2.12
CA ARG A 69 -9.91 7.76 1.72
C ARG A 69 -10.09 7.87 0.20
N GLN A 70 -9.37 8.78 -0.47
CA GLN A 70 -9.39 8.86 -1.94
C GLN A 70 -8.85 7.57 -2.57
N VAL A 71 -7.73 7.04 -2.07
CA VAL A 71 -7.17 5.76 -2.54
C VAL A 71 -8.17 4.61 -2.29
N LEU A 72 -8.81 4.58 -1.12
CA LEU A 72 -9.80 3.54 -0.78
C LEU A 72 -10.99 3.59 -1.72
N SER A 73 -11.51 4.78 -2.00
CA SER A 73 -12.61 4.98 -2.94
C SER A 73 -12.22 4.54 -4.35
N ALA A 74 -11.03 4.94 -4.82
CA ALA A 74 -10.55 4.56 -6.15
C ALA A 74 -10.38 3.03 -6.28
N LEU A 75 -9.81 2.36 -5.27
CA LEU A 75 -9.67 0.89 -5.27
C LEU A 75 -11.01 0.17 -5.17
N HIS A 76 -11.98 0.69 -4.41
CA HIS A 76 -13.30 0.08 -4.27
C HIS A 76 -14.10 0.08 -5.58
N HIS A 77 -13.95 1.12 -6.40
CA HIS A 77 -14.61 1.23 -7.71
C HIS A 77 -13.77 0.67 -8.86
N TRP A 78 -12.53 0.26 -8.59
CA TRP A 78 -11.66 -0.33 -9.61
C TRP A 78 -12.05 -1.77 -9.89
N GLN A 79 -12.20 -2.10 -11.17
CA GLN A 79 -12.41 -3.47 -11.63
C GLN A 79 -11.12 -4.00 -12.28
N PRO A 80 -10.34 -4.85 -11.59
CA PRO A 80 -9.13 -5.40 -12.18
C PRO A 80 -9.47 -6.31 -13.37
N PRO A 81 -8.64 -6.31 -14.44
CA PRO A 81 -8.81 -7.21 -15.56
C PRO A 81 -8.81 -8.68 -15.11
N GLN A 82 -9.70 -9.49 -15.68
CA GLN A 82 -9.78 -10.92 -15.32
C GLN A 82 -8.59 -11.71 -15.85
N MET A 83 -8.11 -11.37 -17.05
CA MET A 83 -6.95 -11.99 -17.68
C MET A 83 -6.04 -10.91 -18.25
N LEU A 84 -4.74 -11.18 -18.20
CA LEU A 84 -3.68 -10.29 -18.63
C LEU A 84 -2.67 -11.08 -19.44
N GLU A 85 -2.24 -10.54 -20.58
CA GLU A 85 -1.16 -11.13 -21.40
C GLU A 85 0.21 -10.53 -21.05
N SER A 86 0.22 -9.39 -20.35
CA SER A 86 1.41 -8.69 -19.90
C SER A 86 1.14 -7.91 -18.61
N ALA A 87 2.22 -7.62 -17.88
CA ALA A 87 2.13 -7.01 -16.56
C ALA A 87 1.67 -5.57 -16.67
N ARG A 88 0.59 -5.24 -15.96
CA ARG A 88 0.02 -3.89 -15.86
C ARG A 88 -0.80 -3.80 -14.57
N PRO A 89 -1.32 -2.63 -14.17
CA PRO A 89 -2.14 -2.53 -12.97
C PRO A 89 -3.29 -3.56 -12.95
N GLY A 90 -3.38 -4.30 -11.84
CA GLY A 90 -4.24 -5.46 -11.69
C GLY A 90 -3.52 -6.82 -11.81
N ALA A 91 -2.28 -6.84 -12.33
CA ALA A 91 -1.50 -8.07 -12.47
C ALA A 91 -1.02 -8.62 -11.13
N LEU A 92 -1.22 -9.92 -10.93
CA LEU A 92 -0.56 -10.70 -9.88
C LEU A 92 0.48 -11.61 -10.54
N LEU A 93 1.74 -11.44 -10.15
CA LEU A 93 2.87 -12.14 -10.73
C LEU A 93 3.55 -13.04 -9.70
N GLU A 94 3.96 -14.22 -10.14
CA GLU A 94 4.94 -15.07 -9.44
C GLU A 94 6.29 -14.91 -10.14
N LEU A 95 7.28 -14.41 -9.40
CA LEU A 95 8.66 -14.31 -9.84
C LEU A 95 9.47 -15.44 -9.21
N ARG A 96 10.32 -16.12 -9.96
CA ARG A 96 11.22 -17.15 -9.44
C ARG A 96 12.69 -16.86 -9.77
N CYS A 97 13.56 -17.18 -8.83
CA CYS A 97 15.00 -17.09 -8.97
C CYS A 97 15.59 -18.24 -8.15
N ASP A 98 16.17 -19.23 -8.82
CA ASP A 98 16.65 -20.47 -8.19
C ASP A 98 15.51 -21.17 -7.40
N GLU A 99 15.69 -21.38 -6.10
CA GLU A 99 14.69 -21.94 -5.18
C GLU A 99 13.78 -20.88 -4.55
N GLU A 100 14.02 -19.60 -4.78
CA GLU A 100 13.21 -18.49 -4.26
C GLU A 100 12.01 -18.19 -5.16
N SER A 101 10.89 -17.83 -4.53
CA SER A 101 9.70 -17.30 -5.22
C SER A 101 9.21 -16.04 -4.53
N ARG A 102 8.63 -15.11 -5.31
CA ARG A 102 8.06 -13.86 -4.80
C ARG A 102 6.77 -13.54 -5.53
N TRP A 103 5.76 -13.17 -4.74
CA TRP A 103 4.51 -12.67 -5.27
C TRP A 103 4.52 -11.15 -5.33
N MET A 104 4.12 -10.60 -6.48
CA MET A 104 4.01 -9.16 -6.69
C MET A 104 2.65 -8.80 -7.27
N TYR A 105 2.04 -7.73 -6.77
CA TYR A 105 0.79 -7.20 -7.29
C TYR A 105 0.98 -5.76 -7.74
N ILE A 106 0.66 -5.46 -9.00
CA ILE A 106 0.74 -4.09 -9.52
C ILE A 106 -0.55 -3.36 -9.20
N THR A 107 -0.52 -2.43 -8.25
CA THR A 107 -1.70 -1.63 -7.88
C THR A 107 -1.87 -0.42 -8.81
N PRO A 108 -3.10 -0.07 -9.23
CA PRO A 108 -3.38 1.18 -9.95
C PRO A 108 -3.30 2.41 -9.04
N TYR A 109 -3.55 2.25 -7.73
CA TYR A 109 -3.65 3.35 -6.76
C TYR A 109 -2.94 3.01 -5.46
N GLY A 110 -2.54 4.05 -4.73
CA GLY A 110 -1.87 3.92 -3.44
C GLY A 110 -0.38 3.62 -3.53
N ASP A 111 0.19 3.40 -2.36
CA ASP A 111 1.63 3.20 -2.18
C ASP A 111 2.00 1.72 -2.19
N ALA A 112 3.29 1.45 -2.37
CA ALA A 112 3.82 0.11 -2.18
C ALA A 112 3.62 -0.36 -0.74
N THR A 113 3.23 -1.63 -0.56
CA THR A 113 3.01 -2.25 0.75
C THR A 113 3.29 -3.75 0.67
N LYS A 114 3.35 -4.41 1.82
CA LYS A 114 3.42 -5.87 1.92
C LYS A 114 2.12 -6.37 2.53
N LEU A 115 1.55 -7.40 1.90
CA LEU A 115 0.39 -8.11 2.39
C LEU A 115 0.79 -9.52 2.78
N ASP A 116 0.27 -10.01 3.89
CA ASP A 116 0.30 -11.43 4.22
C ASP A 116 -1.05 -12.05 3.81
N ILE A 117 -0.99 -13.14 3.05
CA ILE A 117 -2.13 -13.92 2.60
C ILE A 117 -1.83 -15.39 2.87
N GLU A 118 -2.43 -15.94 3.94
CA GLU A 118 -2.22 -17.34 4.36
C GLU A 118 -0.73 -17.69 4.50
N GLY A 119 0.06 -16.80 5.12
CA GLY A 119 1.51 -16.97 5.28
C GLY A 119 2.35 -16.71 4.02
N THR A 120 1.72 -16.33 2.91
CA THR A 120 2.41 -15.91 1.68
C THR A 120 2.48 -14.39 1.62
N THR A 121 3.70 -13.86 1.59
CA THR A 121 3.91 -12.42 1.42
C THR A 121 3.75 -12.00 -0.04
N VAL A 122 2.82 -11.09 -0.29
CA VAL A 122 2.62 -10.41 -1.58
C VAL A 122 3.13 -8.97 -1.49
N GLN A 123 4.06 -8.60 -2.37
CA GLN A 123 4.52 -7.21 -2.49
C GLN A 123 3.61 -6.44 -3.42
N VAL A 124 2.87 -5.48 -2.88
CA VAL A 124 2.11 -4.53 -3.67
C VAL A 124 3.06 -3.43 -4.13
N ILE A 125 3.09 -3.18 -5.44
CA ILE A 125 3.96 -2.19 -6.07
C ILE A 125 3.14 -1.29 -6.99
N ASN A 126 3.56 -0.04 -7.13
CA ASN A 126 3.02 0.87 -8.12
C ASN A 126 4.02 1.07 -9.27
N LEU A 127 3.54 1.59 -10.41
CA LEU A 127 4.39 1.85 -11.59
C LEU A 127 5.39 3.01 -11.41
N LYS A 128 5.32 3.74 -10.28
CA LYS A 128 6.29 4.81 -9.99
C LYS A 128 7.60 4.23 -9.46
N ALA A 129 7.55 3.06 -8.81
CA ALA A 129 8.72 2.36 -8.30
C ALA A 129 9.56 1.71 -9.41
N PRO A 130 10.90 1.62 -9.28
CA PRO A 130 11.77 0.99 -10.27
C PRO A 130 11.34 -0.44 -10.63
N VAL A 131 10.92 -1.22 -9.63
CA VAL A 131 10.44 -2.60 -9.82
C VAL A 131 9.17 -2.63 -10.69
N GLY A 132 8.21 -1.73 -10.43
CA GLY A 132 6.99 -1.64 -11.24
C GLY A 132 7.26 -1.28 -12.70
N ARG A 133 8.26 -0.41 -12.94
CA ARG A 133 8.69 -0.05 -14.30
C ARG A 133 9.43 -1.17 -15.02
N ALA A 134 10.17 -2.01 -14.30
CA ALA A 134 10.87 -3.16 -14.90
C ALA A 134 9.89 -4.25 -15.34
N LEU A 135 8.76 -4.39 -14.63
CA LEU A 135 7.76 -5.42 -14.89
C LEU A 135 6.74 -5.01 -15.94
N VAL A 136 6.37 -3.73 -16.05
CA VAL A 136 5.28 -3.31 -16.94
C VAL A 136 5.54 -3.73 -18.40
N GLY A 137 4.54 -4.36 -19.02
CA GLY A 137 4.60 -4.89 -20.38
C GLY A 137 5.28 -6.25 -20.53
N ARG A 138 5.82 -6.84 -19.46
CA ARG A 138 6.44 -8.18 -19.48
C ARG A 138 5.39 -9.29 -19.40
N SER A 139 5.69 -10.42 -20.02
CA SER A 139 4.79 -11.58 -20.09
C SER A 139 5.31 -12.75 -19.26
N GLU A 140 4.48 -13.78 -19.07
CA GLU A 140 4.93 -15.05 -18.51
C GLU A 140 6.06 -15.65 -19.37
N GLY A 141 7.11 -16.15 -18.73
CA GLY A 141 8.35 -16.63 -19.35
C GLY A 141 9.43 -15.57 -19.55
N ASP A 142 9.12 -14.27 -19.38
CA ASP A 142 10.14 -13.23 -19.47
C ASP A 142 11.07 -13.22 -18.25
N GLU A 143 12.36 -12.97 -18.49
CA GLU A 143 13.32 -12.61 -17.45
C GLU A 143 13.32 -11.10 -17.17
N VAL A 144 13.36 -10.75 -15.90
CA VAL A 144 13.32 -9.36 -15.41
C VAL A 144 14.39 -9.11 -14.35
N GLN A 145 15.06 -7.97 -14.45
CA GLN A 145 16.04 -7.53 -13.44
C GLN A 145 15.33 -6.76 -12.34
N VAL A 146 15.20 -7.38 -11.17
CA VAL A 146 14.49 -6.84 -10.01
C VAL A 146 15.36 -6.98 -8.76
N LEU A 147 15.56 -5.87 -8.04
CA LEU A 147 16.37 -5.82 -6.82
C LEU A 147 17.80 -6.37 -6.99
N GLY A 148 18.40 -6.16 -8.18
CA GLY A 148 19.78 -6.58 -8.47
C GLY A 148 19.97 -8.06 -8.80
N ARG A 149 18.87 -8.81 -9.02
CA ARG A 149 18.90 -10.20 -9.48
C ARG A 149 18.00 -10.39 -10.70
N SER A 150 18.30 -11.39 -11.52
CA SER A 150 17.41 -11.86 -12.58
C SER A 150 16.33 -12.76 -11.99
N TRP A 151 15.08 -12.51 -12.36
CA TRP A 151 13.92 -13.33 -11.99
C TRP A 151 13.17 -13.72 -13.25
N GLU A 152 12.64 -14.93 -13.30
CA GLU A 152 11.71 -15.37 -14.34
C GLU A 152 10.27 -15.14 -13.87
N ILE A 153 9.41 -14.61 -14.74
CA ILE A 153 7.97 -14.53 -14.49
C ILE A 153 7.36 -15.91 -14.77
N THR A 154 7.05 -16.68 -13.74
CA THR A 154 6.53 -18.05 -13.91
C THR A 154 5.01 -18.15 -13.84
N SER A 155 4.34 -17.06 -13.48
CA SER A 155 2.88 -16.96 -13.54
C SER A 155 2.45 -15.50 -13.66
N LEU A 156 1.48 -15.24 -14.52
CA LEU A 156 0.84 -13.93 -14.67
C LEU A 156 -0.69 -14.07 -14.69
N GLN A 157 -1.37 -13.42 -13.74
CA GLN A 157 -2.83 -13.42 -13.62
C GLN A 157 -3.40 -12.02 -13.80
#